data_AF-A0A960S4H6-F1
#
_entry.id   AF-A0A960S4H6-F1
#
_cell.length_a   1.000
_cell.length_b   1.000
_cell.length_c   1.000
_cell.angle_alpha   90.00
_cell.angle_beta   90.00
_cell.angle_gamma   90.00
#
_symmetry.space_group_name_H-M   'P 1'
#
loop_
_entity.id
_entity.type
_entity.pdbx_description
1 polymer ?
#
loop_
_entity_poly.entity_id
_entity_poly.type
_entity_poly.pdbx_seq_one_letter_code
_entity_poly.pdbx_strand_id
1 'polypeptide(L)'
;MRLIGTVQEEKEAAQFVSFLQGEEIPSSFEVENAQTFHIWVEHDDDVDKATHWLEEFKKNPQDSRFDLKEHPIDTKGVAEEGDKKEPLPLRAMRLRERVRPKMPLTRLIVLICALLYIWNGYQMANLRKENDKPEYYTLTPLMTDLSYDIPTTKNREELGKELFSPNRVGDDAVWDGLYGVALGWPQSKPELDAPLFVQIRSGEVWRLITPVFLHGSFLHILFNMLWLWMLGRQVEERTSKWKYLLISLIIGVVSNTLQYFMSGPLFIGYSGIICGLAGFIFVRQRRAPWEGYPLQKGTLIFLGVFIFGMMLLQLISFVLIRFQIADFTMNIANTAHIGGAITGMILGRIPYFSKRGT
;
A
#
# COMPACT_ATOMS: atom_id res chain seq x y z
N MET A 1 24.48 -8.15 -11.06
CA MET A 1 25.17 -9.38 -10.62
C MET A 1 24.59 -10.58 -11.36
N ARG A 2 25.39 -11.17 -12.25
CA ARG A 2 25.08 -12.36 -13.05
C ARG A 2 26.14 -13.42 -12.78
N LEU A 3 25.69 -14.65 -12.54
CA LEU A 3 26.56 -15.80 -12.36
C LEU A 3 27.11 -16.21 -13.73
N ILE A 4 28.43 -16.21 -13.90
CA ILE A 4 29.08 -16.60 -15.16
C ILE A 4 29.63 -18.03 -15.13
N GLY A 5 29.82 -18.61 -13.94
CA GLY A 5 30.21 -19.99 -13.78
C GLY A 5 30.90 -20.27 -12.46
N THR A 6 31.55 -21.43 -12.38
CA THR A 6 32.18 -21.92 -11.14
C THR A 6 33.64 -22.33 -11.32
N VAL A 7 34.41 -22.22 -10.25
CA VAL A 7 35.82 -22.63 -10.10
C VAL A 7 35.96 -23.53 -8.87
N GLN A 8 36.89 -24.49 -8.87
CA GLN A 8 36.97 -25.51 -7.81
C GLN A 8 37.90 -25.12 -6.65
N GLU A 9 38.91 -24.29 -6.89
CA GLU A 9 39.84 -23.82 -5.87
C GLU A 9 39.65 -22.33 -5.55
N GLU A 10 39.75 -21.96 -4.28
CA GLU A 10 39.65 -20.57 -3.81
C GLU A 10 40.72 -19.69 -4.44
N LYS A 11 41.95 -20.22 -4.54
CA LYS A 11 43.10 -19.51 -5.10
C LYS A 11 42.87 -19.19 -6.58
N GLU A 12 42.30 -20.12 -7.32
CA GLU A 12 41.95 -19.93 -8.74
C GLU A 12 40.79 -18.93 -8.90
N ALA A 13 39.78 -18.99 -8.04
CA ALA A 13 38.66 -18.03 -8.04
C ALA A 13 39.15 -16.61 -7.77
N ALA A 14 40.04 -16.45 -6.78
CA ALA A 14 40.67 -15.17 -6.44
C ALA A 14 41.57 -14.65 -7.56
N GLN A 15 42.36 -15.54 -8.19
CA GLN A 15 43.20 -15.21 -9.34
C GLN A 15 42.35 -14.73 -10.53
N PHE A 16 41.27 -15.44 -10.84
CA PHE A 16 40.41 -15.10 -11.96
C PHE A 16 39.63 -13.79 -11.74
N VAL A 17 39.10 -13.56 -10.53
CA VAL A 17 38.44 -12.29 -10.20
C VAL A 17 39.42 -11.12 -10.25
N SER A 18 40.66 -11.30 -9.78
CA SER A 18 41.71 -10.28 -9.89
C SER A 18 42.00 -9.92 -11.35
N PHE A 19 42.08 -10.92 -12.23
CA PHE A 19 42.22 -10.70 -13.67
C PHE A 19 41.05 -9.91 -14.27
N LEU A 20 39.81 -10.31 -13.96
CA LEU A 20 38.61 -9.60 -14.46
C LEU A 20 38.58 -8.14 -13.99
N GLN A 21 38.95 -7.87 -12.74
CA GLN A 21 39.06 -6.50 -12.23
C GLN A 21 40.15 -5.69 -12.94
N GLY A 22 41.27 -6.32 -13.32
CA GLY A 22 42.30 -5.71 -14.18
C GLY A 22 41.81 -5.37 -15.59
N GLU A 23 40.88 -6.18 -16.12
CA GLU A 23 40.18 -5.94 -17.40
C GLU A 23 39.03 -4.91 -17.28
N GLU A 24 38.96 -4.18 -16.17
CA GLU A 24 37.89 -3.23 -15.82
C GLU A 24 36.49 -3.87 -15.75
N ILE A 25 36.40 -5.18 -15.46
CA ILE A 25 35.14 -5.92 -15.31
C ILE A 25 34.85 -6.11 -13.81
N PRO A 26 33.88 -5.37 -13.22
CA PRO A 26 33.55 -5.50 -11.82
C PRO A 26 32.99 -6.89 -11.52
N SER A 27 33.70 -7.63 -10.68
CA SER A 27 33.43 -9.04 -10.41
C SER A 27 33.78 -9.43 -8.98
N SER A 28 33.11 -10.49 -8.51
CA SER A 28 33.30 -11.09 -7.18
C SER A 28 33.16 -12.61 -7.26
N PHE A 29 33.59 -13.32 -6.22
CA PHE A 29 33.30 -14.75 -6.08
C PHE A 29 32.64 -15.05 -4.73
N GLU A 30 31.78 -16.07 -4.71
CA GLU A 30 31.08 -16.54 -3.51
C GLU A 30 31.29 -18.04 -3.33
N VAL A 31 31.34 -18.50 -2.08
CA VAL A 31 31.47 -19.93 -1.77
C VAL A 31 30.10 -20.60 -1.93
N GLU A 32 29.98 -21.58 -2.83
CA GLU A 32 28.79 -22.42 -2.92
C GLU A 32 28.90 -23.61 -1.95
N ASN A 33 30.04 -24.30 -1.99
CA ASN A 33 30.39 -25.45 -1.14
C ASN A 33 31.92 -25.50 -0.94
N ALA A 34 32.43 -26.38 -0.07
CA ALA A 34 33.86 -26.48 0.28
C ALA A 34 34.84 -26.68 -0.91
N GLN A 35 34.35 -26.96 -2.12
CA GLN A 35 35.15 -27.22 -3.33
C GLN A 35 34.55 -26.51 -4.57
N THR A 36 33.69 -25.50 -4.39
CA THR A 36 33.04 -24.83 -5.52
C THR A 36 32.78 -23.36 -5.19
N PHE A 37 33.31 -22.48 -6.03
CA PHE A 37 33.22 -21.03 -5.93
C PHE A 37 32.49 -20.49 -7.15
N HIS A 38 31.43 -19.73 -6.91
CA HIS A 38 30.64 -19.02 -7.93
C HIS A 38 31.33 -17.72 -8.32
N ILE A 39 31.47 -17.45 -9.62
CA ILE A 39 31.99 -16.18 -10.14
C ILE A 39 30.84 -15.31 -10.62
N TRP A 40 30.76 -14.09 -10.10
CA TRP A 40 29.72 -13.11 -10.38
C TRP A 40 30.29 -11.87 -11.08
N VAL A 41 29.53 -11.33 -12.03
CA VAL A 41 29.84 -10.06 -12.72
C VAL A 41 28.72 -9.06 -12.47
N GLU A 42 29.04 -7.79 -12.20
CA GLU A 42 28.03 -6.81 -11.79
C GLU A 42 27.10 -6.36 -12.93
N HIS A 43 27.65 -6.12 -14.12
CA HIS A 43 26.96 -5.57 -15.29
C HIS A 43 26.64 -6.63 -16.36
N ASP A 44 25.46 -6.53 -16.98
CA ASP A 44 25.00 -7.47 -17.99
C ASP A 44 25.82 -7.37 -19.29
N ASP A 45 26.35 -6.19 -19.61
CA ASP A 45 27.14 -5.94 -20.83
C ASP A 45 28.50 -6.66 -20.83
N ASP A 46 29.02 -7.00 -19.64
CA ASP A 46 30.32 -7.65 -19.47
C ASP A 46 30.25 -9.18 -19.41
N VAL A 47 29.03 -9.75 -19.38
CA VAL A 47 28.80 -11.19 -19.18
C VAL A 47 29.44 -12.02 -20.28
N ASP A 48 29.27 -11.64 -21.54
CA ASP A 48 29.81 -12.42 -22.67
C ASP A 48 31.34 -12.40 -22.68
N LYS A 49 31.95 -11.23 -22.42
CA LYS A 49 33.41 -11.07 -22.31
C LYS A 49 33.97 -11.88 -21.14
N ALA A 50 33.35 -11.80 -19.96
CA ALA A 50 33.80 -12.50 -18.77
C ALA A 50 33.60 -14.02 -18.86
N THR A 51 32.52 -14.47 -19.50
CA THR A 51 32.27 -15.91 -19.74
C THR A 51 33.31 -16.49 -20.69
N HIS A 52 33.67 -15.77 -21.75
CA HIS A 52 34.76 -16.17 -22.65
C HIS A 52 36.09 -16.31 -21.90
N TRP A 53 36.43 -15.32 -21.06
CA TRP A 53 37.64 -15.40 -20.23
C TRP A 53 37.63 -16.56 -19.24
N LEU A 54 36.47 -16.90 -18.68
CA LEU A 54 36.34 -18.04 -17.78
C LEU A 54 36.59 -19.37 -18.51
N GLU A 55 36.18 -19.49 -19.77
CA GLU A 55 36.48 -20.65 -20.60
C GLU A 55 37.98 -20.76 -20.91
N GLU A 56 38.66 -19.64 -21.19
CA GLU A 56 40.11 -19.64 -21.41
C GLU A 56 40.87 -19.98 -20.12
N PHE A 57 40.47 -19.41 -18.99
CA PHE A 57 41.05 -19.67 -17.69
C PHE A 57 40.95 -21.16 -17.32
N LYS A 58 39.78 -21.78 -17.52
CA LYS A 58 39.59 -23.23 -17.27
C LYS A 58 40.46 -24.13 -18.15
N LYS A 59 40.87 -23.68 -19.34
CA LYS A 59 41.75 -24.44 -20.23
C LYS A 59 43.20 -24.37 -19.77
N ASN A 60 43.65 -23.23 -19.25
CA ASN A 60 45.01 -23.04 -18.76
C ASN A 60 45.09 -21.99 -17.63
N PRO A 61 44.85 -22.38 -16.36
CA PRO A 61 44.85 -21.44 -15.23
C PRO A 61 46.23 -20.82 -14.93
N GLN A 62 47.30 -21.43 -15.42
CA GLN A 62 48.68 -21.01 -15.20
C GLN A 62 49.24 -20.14 -16.35
N ASP A 63 48.37 -19.68 -17.27
CA ASP A 63 48.76 -18.73 -18.30
C ASP A 63 49.24 -17.42 -17.65
N SER A 64 50.35 -16.88 -18.14
CA SER A 64 50.93 -15.60 -17.72
C SER A 64 49.93 -14.43 -17.72
N ARG A 65 48.88 -14.50 -18.56
CA ARG A 65 47.81 -13.50 -18.62
C ARG A 65 46.98 -13.42 -17.34
N PHE A 66 46.96 -14.48 -16.53
CA PHE A 66 46.24 -14.55 -15.27
C PHE A 66 47.17 -14.41 -14.05
N ASP A 67 48.45 -14.04 -14.22
CA ASP A 67 49.39 -13.89 -13.10
C ASP A 67 49.09 -12.65 -12.26
N LEU A 68 49.00 -12.83 -10.93
CA LEU A 68 48.51 -11.91 -9.91
C LEU A 68 49.37 -10.64 -9.69
N LYS A 69 50.39 -10.39 -10.52
CA LYS A 69 51.41 -9.38 -10.24
C LYS A 69 50.99 -7.93 -10.49
N GLU A 70 49.86 -7.66 -11.15
CA GLU A 70 49.49 -6.30 -11.55
C GLU A 70 48.36 -5.66 -10.74
N HIS A 71 47.53 -6.42 -10.00
CA HIS A 71 46.37 -5.86 -9.26
C HIS A 71 46.08 -6.58 -7.93
N PRO A 72 46.59 -6.08 -6.77
CA PRO A 72 46.28 -6.68 -5.47
C PRO A 72 44.78 -6.59 -5.16
N ILE A 73 44.20 -7.71 -4.76
CA ILE A 73 42.78 -7.91 -4.43
C ILE A 73 42.36 -6.98 -3.27
N ASP A 74 41.30 -6.18 -3.44
CA ASP A 74 40.55 -5.62 -2.30
C ASP A 74 39.71 -6.77 -1.70
N THR A 75 40.28 -7.47 -0.71
CA THR A 75 39.66 -8.65 -0.08
C THR A 75 38.44 -8.33 0.79
N LYS A 76 37.86 -7.13 0.70
CA LYS A 76 36.63 -6.76 1.43
C LYS A 76 35.36 -7.53 1.03
N GLY A 77 35.44 -8.46 0.08
CA GLY A 77 34.31 -9.27 -0.40
C GLY A 77 34.20 -10.68 0.18
N VAL A 78 35.19 -11.20 0.91
CA VAL A 78 35.08 -12.53 1.52
C VAL A 78 34.37 -12.38 2.86
N ALA A 79 33.08 -12.76 2.88
CA ALA A 79 32.28 -12.83 4.09
C ALA A 79 32.83 -13.93 5.02
N GLU A 80 33.77 -13.59 5.89
CA GLU A 80 33.99 -14.34 7.12
C GLU A 80 32.87 -14.01 8.11
N GLU A 81 31.95 -14.95 8.25
CA GLU A 81 31.00 -15.01 9.35
C GLU A 81 31.77 -15.37 10.63
N GLY A 82 32.31 -14.35 11.31
CA GLY A 82 33.14 -14.54 12.50
C GLY A 82 33.32 -13.26 13.31
N ASP A 83 32.72 -13.24 14.49
CA ASP A 83 32.67 -12.18 15.48
C ASP A 83 34.01 -11.44 15.76
N LYS A 84 34.07 -10.13 15.42
CA LYS A 84 34.62 -8.99 16.21
C LYS A 84 34.80 -7.75 15.33
N LYS A 85 33.88 -6.78 15.47
CA LYS A 85 34.00 -5.44 14.86
C LYS A 85 34.96 -4.57 15.69
N GLU A 86 36.13 -4.23 15.16
CA GLU A 86 36.76 -2.96 15.51
C GLU A 86 36.20 -1.85 14.60
N PRO A 87 35.74 -0.71 15.14
CA PRO A 87 35.11 0.33 14.34
C PRO A 87 36.16 1.10 13.53
N LEU A 88 36.08 1.00 12.20
CA LEU A 88 36.80 1.86 11.27
C LEU A 88 36.56 3.35 11.60
N PRO A 89 37.58 4.22 11.49
CA PRO A 89 37.52 5.60 11.92
C PRO A 89 36.52 6.40 11.07
N LEU A 90 35.52 6.98 11.75
CA LEU A 90 34.35 7.75 11.29
C LEU A 90 34.61 8.98 10.39
N ARG A 91 35.78 9.14 9.76
CA ARG A 91 36.20 10.41 9.16
C ARG A 91 36.40 10.46 7.64
N ALA A 92 36.26 9.35 6.90
CA ALA A 92 36.58 9.33 5.46
C ALA A 92 35.46 8.83 4.53
N MET A 93 34.19 9.11 4.85
CA MET A 93 33.09 9.01 3.88
C MET A 93 32.09 10.14 4.08
N ARG A 94 32.50 11.37 3.75
CA ARG A 94 31.56 12.40 3.29
C ARG A 94 31.44 12.30 1.77
N LEU A 95 30.94 11.18 1.29
CA LEU A 95 30.21 11.21 0.02
C LEU A 95 28.95 12.00 0.31
N ARG A 96 28.87 13.15 -0.35
CA ARG A 96 27.74 14.08 -0.34
C ARG A 96 26.57 13.44 -1.07
N GLU A 97 26.06 12.31 -0.59
CA GLU A 97 24.65 12.05 -0.77
C GLU A 97 23.93 13.10 0.05
N ARG A 98 23.28 14.02 -0.65
CA ARG A 98 22.24 14.85 -0.06
C ARG A 98 21.06 13.91 0.24
N VAL A 99 21.21 13.02 1.22
CA VAL A 99 20.14 12.17 1.74
C VAL A 99 19.20 13.09 2.47
N ARG A 100 18.32 13.74 1.70
CA ARG A 100 17.04 14.16 2.28
C ARG A 100 16.38 12.85 2.69
N PRO A 101 15.99 12.66 3.96
CA PRO A 101 15.08 11.58 4.29
C PRO A 101 13.76 11.88 3.55
N LYS A 102 13.58 11.31 2.36
CA LYS A 102 12.26 11.27 1.73
C LYS A 102 11.51 10.21 2.51
N MET A 103 10.77 10.64 3.55
CA MET A 103 9.82 9.76 4.19
C MET A 103 8.91 9.18 3.10
N PRO A 104 8.83 7.84 2.95
CA PRO A 104 7.90 7.22 2.02
C PRO A 104 6.49 7.74 2.29
N LEU A 105 5.74 8.04 1.24
CA LEU A 105 4.38 8.58 1.31
C LEU A 105 3.48 7.63 2.10
N THR A 106 3.68 6.31 1.97
CA THR A 106 2.97 5.32 2.78
C THR A 106 3.16 5.55 4.28
N ARG A 107 4.40 5.85 4.72
CA ARG A 107 4.68 6.14 6.15
C ARG A 107 4.03 7.45 6.59
N LEU A 108 4.07 8.47 5.74
CA LEU A 108 3.43 9.76 6.01
C LEU A 108 1.91 9.58 6.21
N ILE A 109 1.25 8.82 5.33
CA ILE A 109 -0.19 8.57 5.41
C ILE A 109 -0.53 7.81 6.69
N VAL A 110 0.24 6.76 7.04
CA VAL A 110 0.04 6.02 8.29
C VAL A 110 0.15 6.93 9.51
N LEU A 111 1.16 7.81 9.53
CA LEU A 111 1.34 8.79 10.61
C LEU A 111 0.17 9.78 10.69
N ILE A 112 -0.29 10.31 9.56
CA ILE A 112 -1.44 11.23 9.51
C ILE A 112 -2.69 10.54 10.06
N CYS A 113 -3.01 9.33 9.60
CA CYS A 113 -4.16 8.56 10.09
C CYS A 113 -4.07 8.32 11.61
N ALA A 114 -2.89 7.95 12.12
CA ALA A 114 -2.69 7.72 13.54
C ALA A 114 -2.88 8.99 14.38
N LEU A 115 -2.32 10.12 13.94
CA LEU A 115 -2.47 11.41 14.62
C LEU A 115 -3.93 11.87 14.62
N LEU A 116 -4.63 11.76 13.49
CA LEU A 116 -6.04 12.12 13.39
C LEU A 116 -6.92 11.21 14.25
N TYR A 117 -6.63 9.92 14.33
CA TYR A 117 -7.35 8.99 15.20
C TYR A 117 -7.17 9.34 16.69
N ILE A 118 -5.94 9.65 17.12
CA ILE A 118 -5.65 10.09 18.49
C ILE A 118 -6.37 11.41 18.79
N TRP A 119 -6.28 12.38 17.87
CA TRP A 119 -6.94 13.67 18.02
C TRP A 119 -8.47 13.55 18.09
N ASN A 120 -9.06 12.69 17.26
CA ASN A 120 -10.48 12.39 17.33
C ASN A 120 -10.86 11.77 18.68
N GLY A 121 -10.05 10.82 19.17
CA GLY A 121 -10.25 10.20 20.48
C GLY A 121 -10.21 11.21 21.63
N TYR A 122 -9.29 12.18 21.57
CA TYR A 122 -9.22 13.29 22.52
C TYR A 122 -10.49 14.16 22.47
N GLN A 123 -10.95 14.56 21.28
CA GLN A 123 -12.19 15.33 21.14
C GLN A 123 -13.41 14.57 21.66
N MET A 124 -13.52 13.27 21.35
CA MET A 124 -14.58 12.40 21.88
C MET A 124 -14.54 12.29 23.40
N ALA A 125 -13.35 12.19 24.01
CA ALA A 125 -13.21 12.12 25.46
C ALA A 125 -13.64 13.42 26.16
N ASN A 126 -13.38 14.57 25.56
CA ASN A 126 -13.83 15.86 26.07
C ASN A 126 -15.36 16.01 25.98
N LEU A 127 -15.95 15.67 24.82
CA LEU A 127 -17.40 15.70 24.63
C LEU A 127 -18.14 14.78 25.63
N ARG A 128 -17.58 13.62 25.95
CA ARG A 128 -18.13 12.70 26.95
C ARG A 128 -18.10 13.25 28.38
N LYS A 129 -17.17 14.16 28.70
CA LYS A 129 -17.11 14.80 30.02
C LYS A 129 -18.12 15.95 30.14
N GLU A 130 -18.41 16.62 29.03
CA GLU A 130 -19.33 17.75 28.98
C GLU A 130 -20.80 17.30 28.91
N ASN A 131 -21.08 16.12 28.35
CA ASN A 131 -22.45 15.60 28.19
C ASN A 131 -22.78 14.49 29.20
N ASP A 132 -23.79 14.73 30.04
CA ASP A 132 -24.33 13.79 31.04
C ASP A 132 -25.05 12.57 30.43
N LYS A 133 -25.27 12.53 29.11
CA LYS A 133 -25.95 11.46 28.38
C LYS A 133 -25.05 10.85 27.29
N PRO A 134 -24.31 9.77 27.58
CA PRO A 134 -23.37 9.15 26.64
C PRO A 134 -24.04 8.39 25.48
N GLU A 135 -25.37 8.29 25.47
CA GLU A 135 -26.15 7.54 24.49
C GLU A 135 -26.17 8.17 23.10
N TYR A 136 -25.78 9.44 22.96
CA TYR A 136 -25.77 10.14 21.68
C TYR A 136 -24.34 10.36 21.19
N TYR A 137 -23.96 9.67 20.10
CA TYR A 137 -22.72 9.91 19.39
C TYR A 137 -22.72 11.32 18.79
N THR A 138 -22.19 12.28 19.54
CA THR A 138 -21.96 13.64 19.03
C THR A 138 -20.78 13.58 18.06
N LEU A 139 -20.98 14.06 16.83
CA LEU A 139 -19.88 14.20 15.88
C LEU A 139 -18.86 15.21 16.42
N THR A 140 -17.59 14.83 16.42
CA THR A 140 -16.52 15.76 16.75
C THR A 140 -16.36 16.82 15.67
N PRO A 141 -15.76 17.98 16.00
CA PRO A 141 -15.36 18.95 14.98
C PRO A 141 -14.52 18.30 13.88
N LEU A 142 -13.56 17.45 14.23
CA LEU A 142 -12.72 16.76 13.25
C LEU A 142 -13.54 15.91 12.27
N MET A 143 -14.50 15.12 12.77
CA MET A 143 -15.36 14.31 11.90
C MET A 143 -16.26 15.19 11.03
N THR A 144 -16.80 16.28 11.59
CA THR A 144 -17.66 17.21 10.84
C THR A 144 -16.89 17.86 9.69
N ASP A 145 -15.65 18.28 9.93
CA ASP A 145 -14.86 19.07 8.98
C ASP A 145 -14.20 18.21 7.88
N LEU A 146 -13.92 16.93 8.17
CA LEU A 146 -13.23 16.02 7.26
C LEU A 146 -14.14 15.00 6.57
N SER A 147 -15.39 14.83 7.00
CA SER A 147 -16.37 13.98 6.32
C SER A 147 -16.84 14.58 4.98
N TYR A 148 -17.46 13.75 4.15
CA TYR A 148 -17.66 14.03 2.72
C TYR A 148 -18.61 15.21 2.42
N ASP A 149 -19.84 15.15 2.88
CA ASP A 149 -20.81 16.24 2.71
C ASP A 149 -21.88 16.16 3.79
N ILE A 150 -21.46 16.29 5.05
CA ILE A 150 -22.37 16.31 6.20
C ILE A 150 -23.00 17.71 6.30
N PRO A 151 -24.34 17.88 6.25
CA PRO A 151 -24.98 19.19 6.33
C PRO A 151 -24.46 20.02 7.51
N THR A 152 -24.09 21.28 7.26
CA THR A 152 -23.68 22.22 8.30
C THR A 152 -24.90 22.71 9.09
N THR A 153 -25.40 21.90 10.02
CA THR A 153 -26.37 22.40 11.01
C THR A 153 -25.64 23.11 12.15
N LYS A 154 -26.32 24.06 12.80
CA LYS A 154 -25.77 24.78 13.96
C LYS A 154 -25.65 23.90 15.22
N ASN A 155 -26.28 22.72 15.24
CA ASN A 155 -26.30 21.82 16.40
C ASN A 155 -25.76 20.42 16.03
N ARG A 156 -24.48 20.16 16.34
CA ARG A 156 -23.80 18.88 16.09
C ARG A 156 -24.40 17.71 16.89
N GLU A 157 -25.04 17.99 18.02
CA GLU A 157 -25.66 16.97 18.86
C GLU A 157 -26.95 16.44 18.21
N GLU A 158 -27.80 17.34 17.70
CA GLU A 158 -28.99 16.99 16.90
C GLU A 158 -28.60 16.25 15.63
N LEU A 159 -27.54 16.71 14.95
CA LEU A 159 -27.04 16.06 13.76
C LEU A 159 -26.52 14.65 14.04
N GLY A 160 -25.79 14.44 15.14
CA GLY A 160 -25.39 13.11 15.60
C GLY A 160 -26.59 12.22 15.93
N LYS A 161 -27.59 12.75 16.62
CA LYS A 161 -28.85 12.04 16.93
C LYS A 161 -29.58 11.59 15.68
N GLU A 162 -29.64 12.44 14.67
CA GLU A 162 -30.27 12.14 13.39
C GLU A 162 -29.45 11.10 12.62
N LEU A 163 -28.14 11.31 12.47
CA LEU A 163 -27.20 10.49 11.69
C LEU A 163 -27.01 9.08 12.23
N PHE A 164 -27.03 8.90 13.56
CA PHE A 164 -26.89 7.59 14.22
C PHE A 164 -28.22 6.99 14.67
N SER A 165 -29.36 7.53 14.21
CA SER A 165 -30.66 6.95 14.54
C SER A 165 -30.81 5.55 13.90
N PRO A 166 -31.34 4.55 14.64
CA PRO A 166 -31.53 3.18 14.12
C PRO A 166 -32.38 3.12 12.84
N ASN A 167 -33.27 4.11 12.67
CA ASN A 167 -34.21 4.19 11.55
C ASN A 167 -33.58 4.78 10.28
N ARG A 168 -32.40 5.43 10.33
CA ARG A 168 -31.79 6.12 9.18
C ARG A 168 -31.01 5.21 8.23
N VAL A 169 -30.87 3.91 8.53
CA VAL A 169 -30.15 2.97 7.67
C VAL A 169 -30.91 2.79 6.34
N GLY A 170 -30.61 3.64 5.36
CA GLY A 170 -31.24 3.64 4.02
C GLY A 170 -31.95 4.94 3.63
N ASP A 171 -32.22 5.87 4.56
CA ASP A 171 -33.05 7.05 4.26
C ASP A 171 -32.31 8.15 3.48
N ASP A 172 -30.98 8.25 3.60
CA ASP A 172 -30.15 9.19 2.81
C ASP A 172 -29.62 8.55 1.51
N ALA A 173 -29.98 7.29 1.22
CA ALA A 173 -29.50 6.60 0.05
C ALA A 173 -30.10 7.24 -1.21
N VAL A 174 -29.26 7.80 -2.08
CA VAL A 174 -29.70 8.29 -3.40
C VAL A 174 -30.05 7.12 -4.33
N TRP A 175 -29.61 5.90 -3.96
CA TRP A 175 -29.81 4.67 -4.72
C TRP A 175 -29.90 3.46 -3.78
N ASP A 176 -30.87 2.56 -4.02
CA ASP A 176 -31.19 1.38 -3.18
C ASP A 176 -30.12 0.26 -3.17
N GLY A 177 -28.94 0.51 -3.74
CA GLY A 177 -27.89 -0.49 -3.85
C GLY A 177 -28.08 -1.53 -4.94
N LEU A 178 -26.98 -2.24 -5.23
CA LEU A 178 -26.97 -3.34 -6.20
C LEU A 178 -27.94 -4.45 -5.77
N TYR A 179 -28.18 -4.59 -4.46
CA TYR A 179 -29.09 -5.57 -3.88
C TYR A 179 -30.56 -5.21 -4.13
N GLY A 180 -30.96 -3.94 -3.95
CA GLY A 180 -32.32 -3.50 -4.27
C GLY A 180 -32.68 -3.72 -5.74
N VAL A 181 -31.72 -3.41 -6.64
CA VAL A 181 -31.87 -3.68 -8.07
C VAL A 181 -31.90 -5.18 -8.39
N ALA A 182 -30.98 -5.97 -7.83
CA ALA A 182 -30.91 -7.42 -8.10
C ALA A 182 -32.13 -8.19 -7.58
N LEU A 183 -32.76 -7.71 -6.50
CA LEU A 183 -33.93 -8.33 -5.88
C LEU A 183 -35.26 -7.79 -6.44
N GLY A 184 -35.22 -6.85 -7.39
CA GLY A 184 -36.43 -6.24 -7.98
C GLY A 184 -37.28 -5.49 -6.97
N TRP A 185 -36.66 -4.98 -5.89
CA TRP A 185 -37.35 -4.30 -4.81
C TRP A 185 -37.87 -2.94 -5.29
N PRO A 186 -39.11 -2.51 -4.93
CA PRO A 186 -39.63 -1.20 -5.34
C PRO A 186 -38.66 -0.09 -4.94
N GLN A 187 -38.24 0.71 -5.93
CA GLN A 187 -37.31 1.81 -5.73
C GLN A 187 -37.97 2.82 -4.79
N SER A 188 -37.63 2.81 -3.51
CA SER A 188 -37.92 3.91 -2.61
C SER A 188 -37.04 5.05 -3.09
N LYS A 189 -37.51 5.84 -4.04
CA LYS A 189 -36.96 7.18 -4.23
C LYS A 189 -37.44 8.00 -3.05
N PRO A 190 -36.61 8.32 -2.04
CA PRO A 190 -36.82 9.62 -1.42
C PRO A 190 -36.67 10.61 -2.58
N GLU A 191 -37.70 11.42 -2.85
CA GLU A 191 -37.47 12.64 -3.59
C GLU A 191 -36.32 13.35 -2.88
N LEU A 192 -35.20 13.53 -3.58
CA LEU A 192 -34.03 14.24 -3.09
C LEU A 192 -34.43 15.72 -2.95
N ASP A 193 -35.18 16.05 -1.90
CA ASP A 193 -35.50 17.43 -1.56
C ASP A 193 -34.23 18.18 -1.12
N ALA A 194 -33.19 17.45 -0.70
CA ALA A 194 -31.91 17.99 -0.28
C ALA A 194 -30.90 18.10 -1.45
N PRO A 195 -30.30 19.29 -1.66
CA PRO A 195 -29.25 19.46 -2.66
C PRO A 195 -28.01 18.62 -2.34
N LEU A 196 -27.47 17.86 -3.30
CA LEU A 196 -26.23 17.09 -3.12
C LEU A 196 -24.97 17.98 -3.21
N PHE A 197 -23.88 17.54 -2.59
CA PHE A 197 -22.56 18.21 -2.65
C PHE A 197 -22.59 19.67 -2.18
N VAL A 198 -23.33 20.00 -1.13
CA VAL A 198 -23.52 21.40 -0.70
C VAL A 198 -22.18 22.04 -0.34
N GLN A 199 -21.40 21.40 0.55
CA GLN A 199 -20.12 21.95 1.01
C GLN A 199 -19.03 21.87 -0.06
N ILE A 200 -19.05 20.79 -0.84
CA ILE A 200 -18.09 20.62 -1.93
C ILE A 200 -18.31 21.71 -2.98
N ARG A 201 -19.58 22.05 -3.31
CA ARG A 201 -19.90 23.17 -4.21
C ARG A 201 -19.62 24.54 -3.61
N SER A 202 -19.58 24.68 -2.29
CA SER A 202 -19.15 25.92 -1.62
C SER A 202 -17.63 26.07 -1.50
N GLY A 203 -16.84 25.16 -2.10
CA GLY A 203 -15.37 25.25 -2.17
C GLY A 203 -14.62 24.29 -1.26
N GLU A 204 -15.31 23.45 -0.49
CA GLU A 204 -14.69 22.48 0.44
C GLU A 204 -14.25 21.20 -0.29
N VAL A 205 -13.50 21.35 -1.39
CA VAL A 205 -13.12 20.27 -2.31
C VAL A 205 -12.26 19.17 -1.68
N TRP A 206 -11.60 19.46 -0.56
CA TRP A 206 -10.84 18.45 0.19
C TRP A 206 -11.73 17.31 0.69
N ARG A 207 -13.03 17.55 0.90
CA ARG A 207 -13.98 16.54 1.38
C ARG A 207 -14.17 15.36 0.43
N LEU A 208 -13.80 15.53 -0.85
CA LEU A 208 -13.76 14.42 -1.80
C LEU A 208 -12.78 13.32 -1.36
N ILE A 209 -11.74 13.67 -0.62
CA ILE A 209 -10.68 12.74 -0.20
C ILE A 209 -10.58 12.57 1.31
N THR A 210 -10.79 13.61 2.12
CA THR A 210 -10.48 13.58 3.56
C THR A 210 -11.17 12.48 4.39
N PRO A 211 -12.36 11.93 4.04
CA PRO A 211 -12.94 10.82 4.79
C PRO A 211 -12.04 9.58 4.88
N VAL A 212 -11.10 9.40 3.94
CA VAL A 212 -10.21 8.22 3.96
C VAL A 212 -9.25 8.21 5.16
N PHE A 213 -9.00 9.36 5.79
CA PHE A 213 -8.08 9.47 6.92
C PHE A 213 -8.76 9.24 8.27
N LEU A 214 -10.09 9.33 8.33
CA LEU A 214 -10.88 9.15 9.55
C LEU A 214 -11.09 7.66 9.88
N HIS A 215 -11.06 7.30 11.16
CA HIS A 215 -11.26 5.92 11.62
C HIS A 215 -12.10 5.89 12.91
N GLY A 216 -13.06 4.97 12.98
CA GLY A 216 -14.06 4.92 14.07
C GLY A 216 -13.72 3.98 15.22
N SER A 217 -12.76 3.07 15.07
CA SER A 217 -12.36 2.12 16.11
C SER A 217 -10.91 1.69 15.96
N PHE A 218 -10.35 1.16 17.04
CA PHE A 218 -8.95 0.71 17.09
C PHE A 218 -8.67 -0.40 16.07
N LEU A 219 -9.52 -1.43 16.02
CA LEU A 219 -9.37 -2.52 15.05
C LEU A 219 -9.48 -2.02 13.62
N HIS A 220 -10.38 -1.05 13.35
CA HIS A 220 -10.54 -0.48 12.01
C HIS A 220 -9.25 0.23 11.54
N ILE A 221 -8.65 1.10 12.37
CA ILE A 221 -7.38 1.73 12.00
C ILE A 221 -6.23 0.72 11.94
N LEU A 222 -6.15 -0.22 12.88
CA LEU A 222 -5.09 -1.23 12.90
C LEU A 222 -5.05 -2.02 11.58
N PHE A 223 -6.18 -2.59 11.16
CA PHE A 223 -6.24 -3.37 9.93
C PHE A 223 -6.00 -2.50 8.68
N ASN A 224 -6.55 -1.29 8.62
CA ASN A 224 -6.29 -0.39 7.48
C ASN A 224 -4.80 -0.06 7.38
N MET A 225 -4.13 0.26 8.49
CA MET A 225 -2.71 0.63 8.46
C MET A 225 -1.81 -0.56 8.16
N LEU A 226 -2.14 -1.76 8.66
CA LEU A 226 -1.42 -3.00 8.30
C LEU A 226 -1.50 -3.28 6.79
N TRP A 227 -2.69 -3.19 6.21
CA TRP A 227 -2.88 -3.39 4.77
C TRP A 227 -2.26 -2.28 3.93
N LEU A 228 -2.37 -1.03 4.36
CA LEU A 228 -1.73 0.09 3.70
C LEU A 228 -0.20 -0.06 3.71
N TRP A 229 0.37 -0.48 4.84
CA TRP A 229 1.80 -0.74 4.94
C TRP A 229 2.24 -1.83 3.97
N MET A 230 1.48 -2.92 3.88
CA MET A 230 1.82 -4.04 3.01
C MET A 230 1.62 -3.74 1.52
N LEU A 231 0.48 -3.17 1.12
CA LEU A 231 0.12 -2.94 -0.28
C LEU A 231 0.62 -1.60 -0.80
N GLY A 232 0.45 -0.53 -0.02
CA GLY A 232 0.85 0.84 -0.39
C GLY A 232 2.35 0.94 -0.64
N ARG A 233 3.17 0.35 0.25
CA ARG A 233 4.63 0.30 0.08
C ARG A 233 5.03 -0.38 -1.23
N GLN A 234 4.40 -1.51 -1.57
CA GLN A 234 4.71 -2.22 -2.81
C GLN A 234 4.43 -1.38 -4.05
N VAL A 235 3.29 -0.69 -4.08
CA VAL A 235 2.90 0.19 -5.20
C VAL A 235 3.81 1.42 -5.28
N GLU A 236 4.13 2.03 -4.13
CA GLU A 236 5.03 3.18 -4.04
C GLU A 236 6.43 2.87 -4.58
N GLU A 237 7.02 1.75 -4.15
CA GLU A 237 8.36 1.31 -4.56
C GLU A 237 8.44 1.01 -6.06
N ARG A 238 7.39 0.43 -6.66
CA ARG A 238 7.40 0.03 -8.08
C ARG A 238 7.06 1.18 -9.02
N THR A 239 6.12 2.05 -8.67
CA THR A 239 5.60 3.08 -9.59
C THR A 239 6.22 4.47 -9.40
N SER A 240 6.81 4.76 -8.24
CA SER A 240 7.17 6.08 -7.67
C SER A 240 6.08 6.72 -6.82
N LYS A 241 6.52 7.55 -5.86
CA LYS A 241 5.64 8.28 -4.93
C LYS A 241 4.56 9.13 -5.58
N TRP A 242 4.82 9.73 -6.75
CA TRP A 242 3.87 10.62 -7.41
C TRP A 242 2.78 9.84 -8.14
N LYS A 243 3.16 8.73 -8.79
CA LYS A 243 2.18 7.82 -9.39
C LYS A 243 1.34 7.16 -8.31
N TYR A 244 1.95 6.73 -7.21
CA TYR A 244 1.23 6.18 -6.06
C TYR A 244 0.25 7.19 -5.43
N LEU A 245 0.66 8.45 -5.29
CA LEU A 245 -0.24 9.53 -4.83
C LEU A 245 -1.43 9.67 -5.77
N LEU A 246 -1.19 9.76 -7.09
CA LEU A 246 -2.25 9.90 -8.08
C LEU A 246 -3.20 8.69 -8.09
N ILE A 247 -2.67 7.48 -8.02
CA ILE A 247 -3.47 6.24 -7.90
C ILE A 247 -4.37 6.33 -6.66
N SER A 248 -3.81 6.70 -5.51
CA SER A 248 -4.55 6.80 -4.24
C SER A 248 -5.63 7.88 -4.29
N LEU A 249 -5.34 9.04 -4.89
CA LEU A 249 -6.29 10.13 -5.05
C LEU A 249 -7.46 9.73 -5.96
N ILE A 250 -7.19 9.14 -7.13
CA ILE A 250 -8.24 8.70 -8.06
C ILE A 250 -9.13 7.65 -7.38
N ILE A 251 -8.53 6.64 -6.77
CA ILE A 251 -9.30 5.59 -6.08
C ILE A 251 -10.13 6.19 -4.94
N GLY A 252 -9.52 7.05 -4.10
CA GLY A 252 -10.20 7.65 -2.97
C GLY A 252 -11.39 8.51 -3.37
N VAL A 253 -11.23 9.38 -4.38
CA VAL A 253 -12.32 10.21 -4.89
C VAL A 253 -13.45 9.34 -5.44
N VAL A 254 -13.14 8.35 -6.29
CA VAL A 254 -14.18 7.47 -6.86
C VAL A 254 -14.86 6.64 -5.78
N SER A 255 -14.12 6.01 -4.87
CA SER A 255 -14.70 5.18 -3.82
C SER A 255 -15.58 5.98 -2.87
N ASN A 256 -15.14 7.17 -2.46
CA ASN A 256 -15.91 8.05 -1.58
C ASN A 256 -17.19 8.54 -2.28
N THR A 257 -17.09 8.97 -3.55
CA THR A 257 -18.23 9.45 -4.32
C THR A 257 -19.28 8.35 -4.48
N LEU A 258 -18.86 7.14 -4.84
CA LEU A 258 -19.78 6.00 -5.00
C LEU A 258 -20.44 5.62 -3.67
N GLN A 259 -19.71 5.66 -2.56
CA GLN A 259 -20.26 5.39 -1.24
C GLN A 259 -21.25 6.48 -0.80
N TYR A 260 -20.95 7.75 -1.11
CA TYR A 260 -21.83 8.87 -0.81
C TYR A 260 -23.19 8.74 -1.51
N PHE A 261 -23.20 8.40 -2.80
CA PHE A 261 -24.45 8.13 -3.52
C PHE A 261 -25.23 6.95 -2.93
N MET A 262 -24.54 5.97 -2.34
CA MET A 262 -25.17 4.77 -1.80
C MET A 262 -25.79 4.96 -0.43
N SER A 263 -25.07 5.62 0.49
CA SER A 263 -25.38 5.55 1.92
C SER A 263 -25.21 6.89 2.62
N GLY A 264 -25.14 7.97 1.86
CA GLY A 264 -24.94 9.31 2.39
C GLY A 264 -23.51 9.54 2.91
N PRO A 265 -23.29 10.62 3.69
CA PRO A 265 -21.96 11.10 4.03
C PRO A 265 -21.28 10.35 5.19
N LEU A 266 -21.95 9.37 5.79
CA LEU A 266 -21.50 8.65 6.99
C LEU A 266 -20.62 7.43 6.67
N PHE A 267 -19.48 7.68 6.06
CA PHE A 267 -18.45 6.66 5.84
C PHE A 267 -17.08 7.24 6.11
N ILE A 268 -16.19 6.40 6.63
CA ILE A 268 -14.82 6.78 6.97
C ILE A 268 -13.87 5.62 6.72
N GLY A 269 -12.60 5.94 6.49
CA GLY A 269 -11.51 4.96 6.51
C GLY A 269 -10.84 4.74 5.17
N TYR A 270 -9.60 4.24 5.24
CA TYR A 270 -8.71 4.07 4.10
C TYR A 270 -9.03 2.82 3.25
N SER A 271 -10.03 2.04 3.67
CA SER A 271 -10.33 0.71 3.14
C SER A 271 -10.72 0.69 1.65
N GLY A 272 -11.43 1.71 1.16
CA GLY A 272 -11.71 1.86 -0.29
C GLY A 272 -10.43 1.96 -1.13
N ILE A 273 -9.45 2.75 -0.67
CA ILE A 273 -8.14 2.85 -1.32
C ILE A 273 -7.40 1.51 -1.23
N ILE A 274 -7.41 0.85 -0.07
CA ILE A 274 -6.76 -0.47 0.11
C ILE A 274 -7.31 -1.52 -0.87
N CYS A 275 -8.64 -1.60 -1.02
CA CYS A 275 -9.28 -2.48 -2.00
C CYS A 275 -8.86 -2.13 -3.43
N GLY A 276 -8.75 -0.85 -3.76
CA GLY A 276 -8.22 -0.41 -5.05
C GLY A 276 -6.74 -0.72 -5.25
N LEU A 277 -5.89 -0.57 -4.25
CA LEU A 277 -4.48 -0.98 -4.34
C LEU A 277 -4.37 -2.49 -4.56
N ALA A 278 -5.18 -3.30 -3.87
CA ALA A 278 -5.24 -4.73 -4.10
C ALA A 278 -5.68 -5.07 -5.54
N GLY A 279 -6.74 -4.41 -6.04
CA GLY A 279 -7.22 -4.57 -7.42
C GLY A 279 -6.18 -4.15 -8.46
N PHE A 280 -5.45 -3.06 -8.20
CA PHE A 280 -4.34 -2.59 -9.03
C PHE A 280 -3.24 -3.64 -9.10
N ILE A 281 -2.75 -4.10 -7.94
CA ILE A 281 -1.68 -5.10 -7.86
C ILE A 281 -2.12 -6.42 -8.53
N PHE A 282 -3.34 -6.88 -8.29
CA PHE A 282 -3.90 -8.10 -8.89
C PHE A 282 -3.82 -8.08 -10.43
N VAL A 283 -4.08 -6.93 -11.04
CA VAL A 283 -3.99 -6.74 -12.49
C VAL A 283 -2.53 -6.62 -12.95
N ARG A 284 -1.70 -5.84 -12.26
CA ARG A 284 -0.27 -5.69 -12.60
C ARG A 284 0.46 -7.03 -12.55
N GLN A 285 0.23 -7.82 -11.51
CA GLN A 285 0.87 -9.13 -11.35
C GLN A 285 0.56 -10.09 -12.52
N ARG A 286 -0.62 -10.00 -13.14
CA ARG A 286 -1.00 -10.83 -14.29
C ARG A 286 -0.52 -10.30 -15.63
N ARG A 287 -0.56 -8.97 -15.81
CA ARG A 287 -0.21 -8.33 -17.09
C ARG A 287 1.28 -8.03 -17.24
N ALA A 288 1.94 -7.75 -16.13
CA ALA A 288 3.34 -7.40 -16.08
C ALA A 288 4.03 -8.11 -14.88
N PRO A 289 4.14 -9.46 -14.90
CA PRO A 289 4.76 -10.22 -13.81
C PRO A 289 6.19 -9.76 -13.47
N TRP A 290 6.94 -9.26 -14.46
CA TRP A 290 8.29 -8.71 -14.31
C TRP A 290 8.37 -7.45 -13.44
N GLU A 291 7.24 -6.81 -13.13
CA GLU A 291 7.20 -5.72 -12.15
C GLU A 291 7.35 -6.22 -10.72
N GLY A 292 7.19 -7.53 -10.53
CA GLY A 292 7.55 -8.25 -9.31
C GLY A 292 6.69 -7.84 -8.13
N TYR A 293 5.36 -7.82 -8.27
CA TYR A 293 4.44 -7.63 -7.14
C TYR A 293 4.24 -8.95 -6.37
N PRO A 294 4.81 -9.12 -5.15
CA PRO A 294 4.67 -10.34 -4.37
C PRO A 294 3.31 -10.37 -3.63
N LEU A 295 2.23 -10.68 -4.35
CA LEU A 295 0.99 -11.12 -3.71
C LEU A 295 1.02 -12.63 -3.56
N GLN A 296 1.28 -13.10 -2.35
CA GLN A 296 1.19 -14.52 -2.01
C GLN A 296 -0.27 -14.98 -2.12
N LYS A 297 -0.48 -16.24 -2.53
CA LYS A 297 -1.82 -16.83 -2.63
C LYS A 297 -2.59 -16.72 -1.30
N GLY A 298 -1.90 -16.95 -0.17
CA GLY A 298 -2.48 -16.80 1.17
C GLY A 298 -3.01 -15.38 1.45
N THR A 299 -2.27 -14.34 1.05
CA THR A 299 -2.71 -12.95 1.19
C THR A 299 -3.95 -12.65 0.37
N LEU A 300 -4.02 -13.16 -0.88
CA LEU A 300 -5.20 -13.01 -1.73
C LEU A 300 -6.42 -13.74 -1.16
N ILE A 301 -6.22 -14.95 -0.63
CA ILE A 301 -7.29 -15.72 0.03
C ILE A 301 -7.78 -14.97 1.27
N PHE A 302 -6.87 -14.52 2.14
CA PHE A 302 -7.23 -13.78 3.34
C PHE A 302 -7.98 -12.48 3.01
N LEU A 303 -7.51 -11.71 2.02
CA LEU A 303 -8.20 -10.50 1.57
C LEU A 303 -9.57 -10.82 0.98
N GLY A 304 -9.69 -11.88 0.18
CA GLY A 304 -10.96 -12.36 -0.35
C GLY A 304 -11.93 -12.75 0.76
N VAL A 305 -11.52 -13.62 1.69
CA VAL A 305 -12.32 -14.03 2.84
C VAL A 305 -12.74 -12.82 3.67
N PHE A 306 -11.84 -11.86 3.90
CA PHE A 306 -12.17 -10.65 4.64
C PHE A 306 -13.22 -9.80 3.91
N ILE A 307 -13.04 -9.50 2.62
CA ILE A 307 -13.99 -8.71 1.83
C ILE A 307 -15.35 -9.41 1.72
N PHE A 308 -15.38 -10.68 1.32
CA PHE A 308 -16.62 -11.44 1.18
C PHE A 308 -17.29 -11.71 2.53
N GLY A 309 -16.52 -11.92 3.59
CA GLY A 309 -17.02 -12.06 4.95
C GLY A 309 -17.69 -10.79 5.45
N MET A 310 -17.05 -9.63 5.26
CA MET A 310 -17.63 -8.32 5.60
C MET A 310 -18.89 -8.03 4.77
N MET A 311 -18.91 -8.39 3.50
CA MET A 311 -20.09 -8.27 2.63
C MET A 311 -21.25 -9.15 3.10
N LEU A 312 -20.97 -10.42 3.45
CA LEU A 312 -21.96 -11.35 3.98
C LEU A 312 -22.52 -10.86 5.33
N LEU A 313 -21.65 -10.38 6.20
CA LEU A 313 -22.02 -9.79 7.49
C LEU A 313 -22.95 -8.58 7.30
N GLN A 314 -22.66 -7.69 6.35
CA GLN A 314 -23.57 -6.57 6.04
C GLN A 314 -24.90 -7.03 5.45
N LEU A 315 -24.90 -8.06 4.60
CA LEU A 315 -26.13 -8.63 4.06
C LEU A 315 -27.01 -9.21 5.18
N ILE A 316 -26.41 -9.92 6.14
CA ILE A 316 -27.11 -10.45 7.31
C ILE A 316 -27.70 -9.29 8.13
N SER A 317 -26.91 -8.25 8.42
CA SER A 317 -27.37 -7.04 9.12
C SER A 317 -28.57 -6.39 8.42
N PHE A 318 -28.50 -6.21 7.08
CA PHE A 318 -29.60 -5.67 6.28
C PHE A 318 -30.88 -6.50 6.39
N VAL A 319 -30.77 -7.84 6.26
CA VAL A 319 -31.92 -8.75 6.38
C VAL A 319 -32.53 -8.67 7.78
N LEU A 320 -31.72 -8.73 8.83
CA LEU A 320 -32.21 -8.70 10.22
C LEU A 320 -32.99 -7.42 10.54
N ILE A 321 -32.47 -6.26 10.12
CA ILE A 321 -33.15 -4.97 10.30
C ILE A 321 -34.44 -4.92 9.46
N ARG A 322 -34.37 -5.32 8.18
CA ARG A 322 -35.50 -5.20 7.26
C ARG A 322 -36.70 -6.05 7.67
N PHE A 323 -36.45 -7.20 8.27
CA PHE A 323 -37.47 -8.10 8.81
C PHE A 323 -37.78 -7.87 10.30
N GLN A 324 -37.24 -6.79 10.91
CA GLN A 324 -37.48 -6.43 12.31
C GLN A 324 -37.13 -7.55 13.29
N ILE A 325 -36.13 -8.38 12.95
CA ILE A 325 -35.69 -9.52 13.77
C ILE A 325 -34.74 -9.04 14.86
N ALA A 326 -33.80 -8.16 14.51
CA ALA A 326 -32.80 -7.62 15.43
C ALA A 326 -32.22 -6.28 14.94
N ASP A 327 -31.97 -5.37 15.88
CA ASP A 327 -31.34 -4.06 15.63
C ASP A 327 -29.81 -4.17 15.60
N PHE A 328 -29.29 -5.01 14.71
CA PHE A 328 -27.86 -5.21 14.52
C PHE A 328 -27.38 -4.44 13.29
N THR A 329 -26.66 -3.33 13.52
CA THR A 329 -26.07 -2.51 12.45
C THR A 329 -24.57 -2.72 12.35
N MET A 330 -24.08 -3.04 11.16
CA MET A 330 -22.66 -2.92 10.82
C MET A 330 -22.50 -1.95 9.66
N ASN A 331 -21.98 -0.76 9.97
CA ASN A 331 -21.73 0.25 8.96
C ASN A 331 -20.42 -0.06 8.22
N ILE A 332 -20.51 -0.88 7.18
CA ILE A 332 -19.42 -1.26 6.29
C ILE A 332 -19.63 -0.56 4.94
N ALA A 333 -18.60 0.13 4.46
CA ALA A 333 -18.63 0.85 3.20
C ALA A 333 -18.37 -0.08 2.00
N ASN A 334 -19.22 -1.11 1.80
CA ASN A 334 -19.04 -2.10 0.73
C ASN A 334 -18.94 -1.47 -0.67
N THR A 335 -19.70 -0.41 -0.93
CA THR A 335 -19.66 0.29 -2.21
C THR A 335 -18.32 1.00 -2.42
N ALA A 336 -17.76 1.59 -1.37
CA ALA A 336 -16.39 2.11 -1.42
C ALA A 336 -15.38 1.01 -1.74
N HIS A 337 -15.52 -0.19 -1.16
CA HIS A 337 -14.61 -1.32 -1.39
C HIS A 337 -14.68 -1.82 -2.83
N ILE A 338 -15.90 -2.08 -3.34
CA ILE A 338 -16.12 -2.56 -4.71
C ILE A 338 -15.69 -1.51 -5.72
N GLY A 339 -16.15 -0.27 -5.55
CA GLY A 339 -15.81 0.86 -6.41
C GLY A 339 -14.30 1.13 -6.43
N GLY A 340 -13.66 1.06 -5.26
CA GLY A 340 -12.22 1.17 -5.12
C GLY A 340 -11.48 0.05 -5.86
N ALA A 341 -11.87 -1.21 -5.64
CA ALA A 341 -11.27 -2.38 -6.30
C ALA A 341 -11.37 -2.29 -7.83
N ILE A 342 -12.54 -1.98 -8.38
CA ILE A 342 -12.77 -1.82 -9.82
C ILE A 342 -11.89 -0.69 -10.36
N THR A 343 -11.86 0.47 -9.70
CA THR A 343 -11.03 1.60 -10.10
C THR A 343 -9.55 1.22 -10.13
N GLY A 344 -9.06 0.55 -9.09
CA GLY A 344 -7.70 0.02 -9.05
C GLY A 344 -7.39 -0.95 -10.19
N MET A 345 -8.30 -1.87 -10.50
CA MET A 345 -8.15 -2.79 -11.62
C MET A 345 -8.09 -2.08 -12.98
N ILE A 346 -8.84 -0.99 -13.15
CA ILE A 346 -8.78 -0.15 -14.35
C ILE A 346 -7.42 0.55 -14.42
N LEU A 347 -7.00 1.23 -13.35
CA LEU A 347 -5.70 1.91 -13.29
C LEU A 347 -4.53 0.95 -13.53
N GLY A 348 -4.62 -0.29 -13.05
CA GLY A 348 -3.62 -1.33 -13.27
C GLY A 348 -3.44 -1.71 -14.75
N ARG A 349 -4.44 -1.47 -15.60
CA ARG A 349 -4.33 -1.71 -17.06
C ARG A 349 -3.61 -0.59 -17.80
N ILE A 350 -3.49 0.60 -17.19
CA ILE A 350 -2.97 1.78 -17.87
C ILE A 350 -1.42 1.75 -17.86
N PRO A 351 -0.75 1.83 -19.03
CA PRO A 351 0.71 1.80 -19.12
C PRO A 351 1.41 2.91 -18.34
N TYR A 352 0.79 4.09 -18.21
CA TYR A 352 1.34 5.20 -17.43
C TYR A 352 1.71 4.81 -15.99
N PHE A 353 0.95 3.91 -15.36
CA PHE A 353 1.20 3.44 -13.99
C PHE A 353 2.14 2.24 -13.92
N SER A 354 2.85 1.90 -14.99
CA SER A 354 3.86 0.85 -14.97
C SER A 354 5.04 1.16 -14.06
N LYS A 355 5.76 0.08 -13.72
CA LYS A 355 7.03 0.13 -13.00
C LYS A 355 7.93 1.15 -13.68
N ARG A 356 8.61 1.94 -12.85
CA ARG A 356 9.56 2.96 -13.32
C ARG A 356 10.56 2.28 -14.26
N GLY A 357 10.63 2.74 -15.51
CA GLY A 357 11.74 2.38 -16.39
C GLY A 357 13.02 2.82 -15.69
N THR A 358 13.89 1.86 -15.40
CA THR A 358 15.23 2.09 -14.88
C THR A 358 16.10 2.62 -16.00
#